data_AF-A0A318VMA3-F1
#
_entry.id   AF-A0A318VMA3-F1
#
_cell.length_a   1.000
_cell.length_b   1.000
_cell.length_c   1.000
_cell.angle_alpha   90.00
_cell.angle_beta   90.00
_cell.angle_gamma   90.00
#
_symmetry.space_group_name_H-M   'P 1'
#
loop_
_entity.id
_entity.type
_entity.pdbx_description
1 polymer ?
#
loop_
_entity_poly.entity_id
_entity_poly.type
_entity_poly.pdbx_seq_one_letter_code
_entity_poly.pdbx_strand_id
1 'polypeptide(L)'
;MSEVQRSLTVPELEQAFMNDDHHEAARLLEAVGRAREEGDDNAVREAFAAFVEFNREHFAREDELMERVGFPQKDYHRQEHAAHLARWEALLAGLEDGSMLGADLVSALDDEIIPWYQRHFTTMDALLARFAERAAGG
;
A
#
# COMPACT_ATOMS: atom_id res chain seq x y z
N MET A 1 -16.63 20.33 -2.96
CA MET A 1 -16.90 19.50 -4.15
C MET A 1 -16.16 18.22 -3.91
N SER A 2 -16.85 17.07 -3.90
CA SER A 2 -16.22 15.77 -3.71
C SER A 2 -15.23 15.56 -4.85
N GLU A 3 -13.93 15.69 -4.57
CA GLU A 3 -12.91 15.25 -5.50
C GLU A 3 -12.91 13.72 -5.44
N VAL A 4 -13.18 13.11 -6.60
CA VAL A 4 -13.11 11.66 -6.77
C VAL A 4 -11.72 11.22 -6.36
N GLN A 5 -11.61 10.26 -5.44
CA GLN A 5 -10.33 9.72 -5.00
C GLN A 5 -9.54 9.24 -6.22
N ARG A 6 -8.24 9.53 -6.25
CA ARG A 6 -7.39 8.97 -7.31
C ARG A 6 -7.41 7.44 -7.24
N SER A 7 -7.55 6.78 -8.38
CA SER A 7 -7.47 5.32 -8.45
C SER A 7 -6.02 4.87 -8.57
N LEU A 8 -5.69 3.75 -7.92
CA LEU A 8 -4.36 3.14 -8.00
C LEU A 8 -4.26 2.29 -9.28
N THR A 9 -3.26 2.58 -10.12
CA THR A 9 -2.97 1.74 -11.29
C THR A 9 -1.97 0.66 -10.92
N VAL A 10 -2.41 -0.59 -10.93
CA VAL A 10 -1.58 -1.77 -10.62
C VAL A 10 -0.88 -2.26 -11.90
N PRO A 11 0.47 -2.27 -11.95
CA PRO A 11 1.20 -2.90 -13.05
C PRO A 11 1.24 -4.43 -12.87
N GLU A 12 1.30 -5.16 -13.97
CA GLU A 12 1.56 -6.61 -13.94
C GLU A 12 3.06 -6.86 -13.80
N LEU A 13 3.45 -7.64 -12.79
CA LEU A 13 4.82 -8.04 -12.49
C LEU A 13 5.02 -9.55 -12.70
N GLU A 14 6.28 -10.00 -12.72
CA GLU A 14 6.64 -11.40 -12.91
C GLU A 14 6.23 -12.32 -11.74
N GLN A 15 5.99 -11.76 -10.55
CA GLN A 15 5.61 -12.52 -9.35
C GLN A 15 4.09 -12.42 -9.13
N ALA A 16 3.37 -13.52 -9.38
CA ALA A 16 1.91 -13.54 -9.33
C ALA A 16 1.33 -13.08 -7.97
N PHE A 17 1.95 -13.48 -6.85
CA PHE A 17 1.46 -13.08 -5.53
C PHE A 17 1.56 -11.57 -5.30
N MET A 18 2.54 -10.88 -5.91
CA MET A 18 2.66 -9.43 -5.82
C MET A 18 1.50 -8.76 -6.58
N ASN A 19 1.11 -9.29 -7.74
CA ASN A 19 -0.03 -8.77 -8.50
C ASN A 19 -1.34 -8.94 -7.72
N ASP A 20 -1.57 -10.13 -7.16
CA ASP A 20 -2.72 -10.41 -6.30
C ASP A 20 -2.77 -9.43 -5.11
N ASP A 21 -1.63 -9.22 -4.46
CA ASP A 21 -1.54 -8.32 -3.31
C ASP A 21 -1.75 -6.85 -3.70
N HIS A 22 -1.16 -6.39 -4.79
CA HIS A 22 -1.32 -5.01 -5.28
C HIS A 22 -2.76 -4.71 -5.66
N HIS A 23 -3.47 -5.67 -6.27
CA HIS A 23 -4.88 -5.55 -6.57
C HIS A 23 -5.75 -5.50 -5.31
N GLU A 24 -5.42 -6.28 -4.28
CA GLU A 24 -6.14 -6.23 -3.02
C GLU A 24 -5.91 -4.90 -2.29
N ALA A 25 -4.68 -4.38 -2.27
CA ALA A 25 -4.38 -3.05 -1.75
C ALA A 25 -5.19 -1.96 -2.48
N ALA A 26 -5.25 -2.01 -3.81
CA ALA A 26 -6.07 -1.10 -4.61
C ALA A 26 -7.57 -1.20 -4.26
N ARG A 27 -8.10 -2.42 -4.12
CA ARG A 27 -9.50 -2.68 -3.74
C ARG A 27 -9.85 -2.11 -2.37
N LEU A 28 -8.93 -2.21 -1.40
CA LEU A 28 -9.11 -1.66 -0.06
C LEU A 28 -9.11 -0.11 -0.09
N LEU A 29 -8.23 0.51 -0.88
CA LEU A 29 -8.26 1.97 -1.09
C LEU A 29 -9.56 2.42 -1.75
N GLU A 30 -10.09 1.67 -2.72
CA GLU A 30 -11.39 1.95 -3.32
C GLU A 30 -12.54 1.82 -2.31
N ALA A 31 -12.45 0.87 -1.38
CA ALA A 31 -13.43 0.75 -0.29
C ALA A 31 -13.41 1.97 0.63
N VAL A 32 -12.23 2.52 0.95
CA VAL A 32 -12.11 3.79 1.68
C VAL A 32 -12.79 4.94 0.92
N GLY A 33 -12.54 5.04 -0.38
CA GLY A 33 -13.17 6.05 -1.24
C GLY A 33 -14.70 5.94 -1.27
N ARG A 34 -15.25 4.72 -1.39
CA ARG A 34 -16.71 4.49 -1.36
C ARG A 34 -17.35 4.83 -0.01
N ALA A 35 -16.76 4.36 1.09
CA ALA A 35 -17.26 4.66 2.43
C ALA A 35 -17.32 6.17 2.69
N ARG A 36 -16.33 6.91 2.15
CA ARG A 36 -16.31 8.37 2.19
C ARG A 36 -17.41 9.01 1.36
N GLU A 37 -17.66 8.56 0.14
CA GLU A 37 -18.75 9.07 -0.70
C GLU A 37 -20.13 8.87 -0.05
N GLU A 38 -20.27 7.80 0.73
CA GLU A 38 -21.47 7.49 1.52
C GLU A 38 -21.56 8.30 2.83
N GLY A 39 -20.48 8.98 3.23
CA GLY A 39 -20.41 9.76 4.47
C GLY A 39 -20.37 8.90 5.74
N ASP A 40 -19.90 7.66 5.63
CA ASP A 40 -19.80 6.72 6.77
C ASP A 40 -18.38 6.72 7.34
N ASP A 41 -18.16 7.56 8.35
CA ASP A 41 -16.87 7.68 9.02
C ASP A 41 -16.40 6.37 9.68
N ASN A 42 -17.32 5.51 10.13
CA ASN A 42 -16.94 4.22 10.71
C ASN A 42 -16.44 3.27 9.61
N ALA A 43 -17.16 3.20 8.49
CA ALA A 43 -16.74 2.39 7.34
C ALA A 43 -15.42 2.88 6.74
N VAL A 44 -15.15 4.20 6.75
CA VAL A 44 -13.85 4.76 6.37
C VAL A 44 -12.73 4.22 7.26
N ARG A 45 -12.92 4.25 8.58
CA ARG A 45 -11.93 3.74 9.55
C ARG A 45 -11.70 2.25 9.38
N GLU A 46 -12.77 1.47 9.26
CA GLU A 46 -12.68 0.01 9.08
C GLU A 46 -11.95 -0.36 7.78
N ALA A 47 -12.28 0.30 6.68
CA ALA A 47 -11.62 0.07 5.39
C ALA A 47 -10.15 0.47 5.42
N PHE A 48 -9.81 1.59 6.07
CA PHE A 48 -8.43 2.03 6.20
C PHE A 48 -7.62 1.14 7.15
N ALA A 49 -8.21 0.67 8.24
CA ALA A 49 -7.59 -0.31 9.13
C ALA A 49 -7.28 -1.62 8.40
N ALA A 50 -8.22 -2.11 7.59
CA ALA A 50 -8.03 -3.29 6.76
C ALA A 50 -6.89 -3.09 5.74
N PHE A 51 -6.80 -1.90 5.13
CA PHE A 51 -5.69 -1.53 4.25
C PHE A 51 -4.34 -1.55 4.95
N VAL A 52 -4.23 -0.98 6.16
CA VAL A 52 -2.99 -0.93 6.92
C VAL A 52 -2.52 -2.34 7.30
N GLU A 53 -3.41 -3.18 7.83
CA GLU A 53 -3.03 -4.55 8.20
C GLU A 53 -2.71 -5.42 6.99
N PHE A 54 -3.48 -5.30 5.90
CA PHE A 54 -3.17 -6.03 4.68
C PHE A 54 -1.75 -5.72 4.18
N ASN A 55 -1.37 -4.44 4.19
CA ASN A 55 -0.06 -4.04 3.70
C ASN A 55 1.10 -4.41 4.63
N ARG A 56 0.87 -4.52 5.94
CA ARG A 56 1.85 -5.12 6.85
C ARG A 56 2.19 -6.54 6.42
N GLU A 57 1.19 -7.35 6.10
CA GLU A 57 1.41 -8.74 5.67
C GLU A 57 2.01 -8.83 4.27
N HIS A 58 1.55 -7.99 3.33
CA HIS A 58 2.10 -7.89 1.98
C HIS A 58 3.59 -7.54 2.00
N PHE A 59 3.99 -6.48 2.73
CA PHE A 59 5.40 -6.11 2.86
C PHE A 59 6.23 -7.20 3.53
N ALA A 60 5.68 -7.93 4.50
CA ALA A 60 6.38 -9.07 5.09
C ALA A 60 6.65 -10.19 4.06
N ARG A 61 5.70 -10.49 3.17
CA ARG A 61 5.88 -11.47 2.08
C ARG A 61 6.97 -11.04 1.10
N GLU A 62 7.02 -9.76 0.74
CA GLU A 62 8.07 -9.23 -0.12
C GLU A 62 9.44 -9.21 0.58
N ASP A 63 9.48 -8.86 1.86
CA ASP A 63 10.70 -8.90 2.66
C ASP A 63 11.29 -10.30 2.75
N GLU A 64 10.45 -11.32 2.89
CA GLU A 64 10.82 -12.73 2.83
C GLU A 64 11.32 -13.14 1.44
N LEU A 65 10.65 -12.69 0.36
CA LEU A 65 11.11 -12.90 -1.01
C LEU A 65 12.51 -12.30 -1.19
N MET A 66 12.72 -11.04 -0.76
CA MET A 66 14.00 -10.33 -0.85
C MET A 66 15.12 -11.08 -0.13
N GLU A 67 14.86 -11.62 1.08
CA GLU A 67 15.85 -12.49 1.75
C GLU A 67 16.13 -13.75 0.93
N ARG A 68 15.07 -14.46 0.53
CA ARG A 68 15.18 -15.76 -0.12
C ARG A 68 16.00 -15.71 -1.40
N VAL A 69 15.83 -14.66 -2.21
CA VAL A 69 16.55 -14.50 -3.48
C VAL A 69 17.88 -13.77 -3.33
N GLY A 70 18.20 -13.24 -2.14
CA GLY A 70 19.42 -12.46 -1.91
C GLY A 70 19.39 -11.11 -2.63
N PHE A 71 18.26 -10.42 -2.60
CA PHE A 71 18.07 -9.16 -3.31
C PHE A 71 19.02 -8.06 -2.76
N PRO A 72 19.89 -7.44 -3.60
CA PRO A 72 20.93 -6.54 -3.11
C PRO A 72 20.41 -5.27 -2.42
N GLN A 73 19.24 -4.77 -2.81
CA GLN A 73 18.66 -3.52 -2.29
C GLN A 73 17.67 -3.74 -1.13
N LYS A 74 17.61 -4.96 -0.56
CA LYS A 74 16.64 -5.35 0.46
C LYS A 74 16.53 -4.40 1.66
N ASP A 75 17.66 -3.89 2.14
CA ASP A 75 17.67 -3.03 3.33
C ASP A 75 17.05 -1.66 3.04
N TYR A 76 17.22 -1.13 1.82
CA TYR A 76 16.60 0.13 1.41
C TYR A 76 15.10 -0.05 1.15
N HIS A 77 14.71 -1.16 0.52
CA HIS A 77 13.31 -1.50 0.26
C HIS A 77 12.52 -1.66 1.55
N ARG A 78 13.06 -2.38 2.54
CA ARG A 78 12.46 -2.51 3.88
C ARG A 78 12.28 -1.18 4.60
N GLN A 79 13.24 -0.27 4.45
CA GLN A 79 13.14 1.05 5.08
C GLN A 79 12.00 1.86 4.46
N GLU A 80 11.79 1.78 3.14
CA GLU A 80 10.64 2.42 2.48
C GLU A 80 9.31 1.81 2.95
N HIS A 81 9.20 0.47 3.04
CA HIS A 81 8.03 -0.22 3.61
C HIS A 81 7.74 0.25 5.04
N ALA A 82 8.74 0.17 5.92
CA ALA A 82 8.58 0.49 7.33
C ALA A 82 8.19 1.96 7.55
N ALA A 83 8.77 2.89 6.77
CA ALA A 83 8.47 4.32 6.89
C ALA A 83 7.01 4.62 6.52
N HIS A 84 6.50 4.04 5.43
CA HIS A 84 5.13 4.30 4.98
C HIS A 84 4.11 3.55 5.83
N LEU A 85 4.39 2.32 6.24
CA LEU A 85 3.52 1.60 7.17
C LEU A 85 3.36 2.35 8.49
N ALA A 86 4.47 2.81 9.10
CA ALA A 86 4.42 3.59 10.34
C ALA A 86 3.62 4.89 10.18
N ARG A 87 3.72 5.51 9.00
CA ARG A 87 2.97 6.72 8.66
C ARG A 87 1.47 6.45 8.52
N TRP A 88 1.07 5.31 7.94
CA TRP A 88 -0.34 4.93 7.84
C TRP A 88 -0.93 4.47 9.19
N GLU A 89 -0.14 3.80 10.01
CA GLU A 89 -0.53 3.47 11.39
C GLU A 89 -0.78 4.74 12.21
N ALA A 90 0.04 5.79 12.02
CA ALA A 90 -0.19 7.08 12.66
C ALA A 90 -1.47 7.78 12.16
N LEU A 91 -1.79 7.68 10.86
CA LEU A 91 -3.07 8.18 10.32
C LEU A 91 -4.25 7.44 10.96
N LEU A 92 -4.17 6.11 11.04
CA LEU A 92 -5.22 5.27 11.62
C LEU A 92 -5.44 5.61 13.09
N ALA A 93 -4.37 5.69 13.88
CA ALA A 93 -4.45 6.08 15.29
C ALA A 93 -5.10 7.47 15.47
N GLY A 94 -4.76 8.44 14.61
CA GLY A 94 -5.36 9.77 14.64
C GLY A 94 -6.85 9.78 14.30
N LEU A 95 -7.30 8.90 13.39
CA LEU A 95 -8.72 8.73 13.11
C LEU A 95 -9.45 8.08 14.30
N GLU A 96 -8.83 7.08 14.94
CA GLU A 96 -9.39 6.36 16.08
C GLU A 96 -9.56 7.26 17.31
N ASP A 97 -8.55 8.05 17.64
CA ASP A 97 -8.58 8.96 18.80
C ASP A 97 -9.27 10.31 18.53
N GLY A 98 -9.61 10.58 17.26
CA GLY A 98 -10.32 11.77 16.83
C GLY A 98 -9.44 13.02 16.68
N SER A 99 -8.12 12.89 16.77
CA SER A 99 -7.17 13.97 16.48
C SER A 99 -7.05 14.27 14.98
N MET A 100 -7.51 13.36 14.13
CA MET A 100 -7.65 13.53 12.68
C MET A 100 -9.10 13.36 12.22
N LEU A 101 -9.48 14.15 11.23
CA LEU A 101 -10.77 14.02 10.55
C LEU A 101 -10.62 13.18 9.29
N GLY A 102 -11.74 12.63 8.79
CA GLY A 102 -11.75 11.92 7.50
C GLY A 102 -11.20 12.75 6.35
N ALA A 103 -11.36 14.09 6.38
CA ALA A 103 -10.78 14.99 5.39
C ALA A 103 -9.24 14.99 5.37
N ASP A 104 -8.59 14.80 6.53
CA ASP A 104 -7.13 14.72 6.59
C ASP A 104 -6.61 13.41 5.97
N LEU A 105 -7.36 12.32 6.15
CA LEU A 105 -7.09 11.05 5.45
C LEU A 105 -7.19 11.22 3.93
N VAL A 106 -8.16 12.00 3.43
CA VAL A 106 -8.29 12.25 1.98
C VAL A 106 -7.06 12.91 1.40
N SER A 107 -6.56 13.97 2.03
CA SER A 107 -5.33 14.63 1.58
C SER A 107 -4.15 13.66 1.62
N ALA A 108 -4.03 12.85 2.69
CA ALA A 108 -2.99 11.83 2.74
C ALA A 108 -3.11 10.80 1.61
N LEU A 109 -4.32 10.34 1.28
CA LEU A 109 -4.54 9.39 0.20
C LEU A 109 -4.07 9.93 -1.16
N ASP A 110 -4.53 11.13 -1.51
CA ASP A 110 -4.28 11.71 -2.84
C ASP A 110 -2.87 12.29 -2.99
N ASP A 111 -2.30 12.87 -1.93
CA ASP A 111 -1.01 13.55 -1.96
C ASP A 111 0.18 12.64 -1.60
N GLU A 112 -0.06 11.58 -0.84
CA GLU A 112 1.00 10.77 -0.23
C GLU A 112 0.89 9.28 -0.59
N ILE A 113 -0.21 8.62 -0.20
CA ILE A 113 -0.33 7.15 -0.26
C ILE A 113 -0.37 6.66 -1.70
N ILE A 114 -1.31 7.16 -2.51
CA ILE A 114 -1.48 6.72 -3.90
C ILE A 114 -0.25 7.08 -4.75
N PRO A 115 0.31 8.30 -4.68
CA PRO A 115 1.54 8.62 -5.38
C PRO A 115 2.73 7.75 -4.97
N TRP A 116 2.87 7.44 -3.68
CA TRP A 116 3.94 6.56 -3.20
C TRP A 116 3.79 5.16 -3.79
N TYR A 117 2.62 4.54 -3.67
CA TYR A 117 2.36 3.21 -4.23
C TYR A 117 2.67 3.13 -5.72
N GLN A 118 2.18 4.12 -6.48
CA GLN A 118 2.36 4.11 -7.92
C GLN A 118 3.84 4.19 -8.32
N ARG A 119 4.64 4.93 -7.55
CA ARG A 119 6.10 4.93 -7.72
C ARG A 119 6.71 3.61 -7.25
N HIS A 120 6.31 3.10 -6.10
CA HIS A 120 6.85 1.88 -5.49
C HIS A 120 6.68 0.67 -6.42
N PHE A 121 5.45 0.41 -6.86
CA PHE A 121 5.10 -0.65 -7.79
C PHE A 121 5.93 -0.62 -9.08
N THR A 122 6.04 0.56 -9.69
CA THR A 122 6.69 0.72 -11.00
C THR A 122 8.22 0.79 -10.92
N THR A 123 8.80 0.82 -9.72
CA THR A 123 10.24 0.94 -9.53
C THR A 123 10.81 -0.16 -8.66
N MET A 124 10.51 -0.17 -7.37
CA MET A 124 11.15 -1.08 -6.40
C MET A 124 10.61 -2.50 -6.58
N ASP A 125 9.30 -2.64 -6.68
CA ASP A 125 8.65 -3.95 -6.77
C ASP A 125 8.87 -4.57 -8.14
N ALA A 126 8.79 -3.77 -9.20
CA ALA A 126 9.18 -4.20 -10.55
C ALA A 126 10.66 -4.66 -10.62
N LEU A 127 11.57 -4.04 -9.85
CA LEU A 127 12.96 -4.50 -9.79
C LEU A 127 13.09 -5.81 -9.01
N LEU A 128 12.38 -5.95 -7.89
CA LEU A 128 12.34 -7.18 -7.09
C LEU A 128 11.77 -8.35 -7.90
N ALA A 129 10.61 -8.16 -8.54
CA ALA A 129 9.94 -9.20 -9.31
C ALA A 129 10.81 -9.75 -10.44
N ARG A 130 11.45 -8.85 -11.21
CA ARG A 130 12.39 -9.21 -12.27
C ARG A 130 13.64 -9.92 -11.76
N PHE A 131 14.12 -9.53 -10.58
CA PHE A 131 15.27 -10.18 -9.96
C PHE A 131 14.91 -11.59 -9.49
N ALA A 132 13.78 -11.75 -8.82
CA ALA A 132 13.27 -13.03 -8.35
C ALA A 132 13.03 -14.02 -9.49
N GLU A 133 12.42 -13.58 -10.59
CA GLU A 133 12.20 -14.42 -11.78
C GLU A 133 13.52 -14.97 -12.34
N ARG A 134 14.55 -14.12 -12.42
CA ARG A 134 15.88 -14.55 -12.88
C ARG A 134 16.56 -15.52 -11.91
N ALA A 135 16.35 -15.34 -10.61
CA ALA A 135 16.89 -16.24 -9.59
C ALA A 135 16.20 -17.61 -9.57
N ALA A 136 14.93 -17.69 -10.01
CA ALA A 136 14.19 -18.94 -10.13
C ALA A 136 14.50 -19.71 -11.43
N GLY A 137 14.88 -18.99 -12.50
CA GLY A 137 15.19 -19.56 -13.81
C GLY A 137 16.65 -20.00 -14.02
N GLY A 138 17.51 -19.89 -13.00
CA GLY A 138 18.93 -20.30 -13.03
C GLY A 138 19.19 -21.51 -12.15
#